data_AF-A0A8S0VAG1-F1
#
_entry.id   AF-A0A8S0VAG1-F1
#
_cell.length_a   1.000
_cell.length_b   1.000
_cell.length_c   1.000
_cell.angle_alpha   90.00
_cell.angle_beta   90.00
_cell.angle_gamma   90.00
#
_symmetry.space_group_name_H-M   'P 1'
#
loop_
_entity.id
_entity.type
_entity.pdbx_description
1 polymer ?
#
loop_
_entity_poly.entity_id
_entity_poly.type
_entity_poly.pdbx_seq_one_letter_code
_entity_poly.pdbx_strand_id
1 'polypeptide(L)'
;MVGTVVKIEDDEDDAVYSVITALNLGRYQDNKCINELKGYLLKVCKENDVLAKLRSLMGEHARDVGLVVSQRVVNLPPQLLPPLYDALFDEVSWATEDESTEELQSSFRFKFYLIISKIYKHKSVDQIKGPSRSQDEAIMYIKPEDEVFHKLSSWSFSFALPAQQVTTNELKSYQFTGLVMAVEASKVSAFRKQLHLLIDEE
;
A
#
# COMPACT_ATOMS: atom_id res chain seq x y z
N MET A 1 0.15 3.28 -16.47
CA MET A 1 -0.04 3.78 -15.10
C MET A 1 -1.38 4.46 -15.09
N VAL A 2 -2.16 4.23 -14.04
CA VAL A 2 -3.40 4.96 -13.77
C VAL A 2 -3.24 5.61 -12.40
N GLY A 3 -3.73 6.82 -12.22
CA GLY A 3 -3.53 7.54 -10.97
C GLY A 3 -4.20 8.90 -10.94
N THR A 4 -4.71 9.21 -9.77
CA THR A 4 -5.49 10.42 -9.49
C THR A 4 -4.64 11.39 -8.66
N VAL A 5 -4.75 12.68 -8.98
CA VAL A 5 -4.16 13.77 -8.21
C VAL A 5 -5.31 14.63 -7.67
N VAL A 6 -5.34 14.89 -6.37
CA VAL A 6 -6.34 15.77 -5.77
C VAL A 6 -5.77 17.18 -5.64
N LYS A 7 -6.49 18.13 -6.24
CA LYS A 7 -6.30 19.58 -6.11
C LYS A 7 -7.58 20.18 -5.53
N ILE A 8 -7.48 21.20 -4.70
CA ILE A 8 -8.63 21.96 -4.17
C ILE A 8 -8.78 23.22 -5.04
N GLU A 9 -9.98 23.48 -5.57
CA GLU A 9 -10.22 24.52 -6.60
C GLU A 9 -10.04 25.97 -6.10
N ASP A 10 -10.06 26.22 -4.79
CA ASP A 10 -10.01 27.56 -4.18
C ASP A 10 -8.65 27.92 -3.54
N ASP A 11 -7.58 27.19 -3.87
CA ASP A 11 -6.23 27.48 -3.38
C ASP A 11 -5.40 28.17 -4.48
N GLU A 12 -5.04 29.45 -4.26
CA GLU A 12 -4.29 30.27 -5.22
C GLU A 12 -2.91 29.65 -5.60
N ASP A 13 -2.43 28.68 -4.81
CA ASP A 13 -1.11 28.05 -4.95
C ASP A 13 -1.09 26.70 -5.69
N ASP A 14 -2.21 26.24 -6.27
CA ASP A 14 -2.23 25.04 -7.13
C ASP A 14 -1.69 23.78 -6.42
N ALA A 15 -1.85 23.72 -5.09
CA ALA A 15 -1.21 22.75 -4.22
C ALA A 15 -1.76 21.33 -4.44
N VAL A 16 -0.86 20.36 -4.60
CA VAL A 16 -1.21 18.93 -4.69
C VAL A 16 -1.35 18.37 -3.29
N TYR A 17 -2.57 17.96 -2.93
CA TYR A 17 -2.91 17.47 -1.59
C TYR A 17 -2.71 15.96 -1.45
N SER A 18 -2.89 15.22 -2.55
CA SER A 18 -2.60 13.79 -2.60
C SER A 18 -2.31 13.31 -4.01
N VAL A 19 -1.52 12.24 -4.08
CA VAL A 19 -1.24 11.47 -5.29
C VAL A 19 -1.47 10.01 -4.95
N ILE A 20 -2.33 9.36 -5.73
CA ILE A 20 -2.54 7.93 -5.66
C ILE A 20 -2.43 7.31 -7.05
N THR A 21 -1.79 6.15 -7.16
CA THR A 21 -1.58 5.51 -8.46
C THR A 21 -1.43 4.01 -8.34
N ALA A 22 -1.83 3.28 -9.39
CA ALA A 22 -1.56 1.88 -9.62
C ALA A 22 -0.61 1.70 -10.83
N LEU A 23 0.54 1.09 -10.57
CA LEU A 23 1.60 0.81 -11.54
C LEU A 23 1.67 -0.68 -11.85
N ASN A 24 1.54 -1.08 -13.11
CA ASN A 24 1.76 -2.48 -13.50
C ASN A 24 3.24 -2.86 -13.35
N LEU A 25 3.56 -3.77 -12.43
CA LEU A 25 4.95 -4.17 -12.17
C LEU A 25 5.59 -4.85 -13.38
N GLY A 26 4.84 -5.66 -14.13
CA GLY A 26 5.32 -6.33 -15.33
C GLY A 26 5.62 -5.37 -16.48
N ARG A 27 4.81 -4.33 -16.67
CA ARG A 27 5.02 -3.29 -17.69
C ARG A 27 6.29 -2.49 -17.43
N TYR A 28 6.58 -2.22 -16.15
CA TYR A 28 7.73 -1.43 -15.75
C TYR A 28 8.89 -2.27 -15.21
N GLN A 29 8.90 -3.58 -15.47
CA GLN A 29 9.90 -4.51 -14.91
C GLN A 29 11.34 -4.16 -15.30
N ASP A 30 11.55 -3.53 -16.46
CA ASP A 30 12.87 -3.15 -16.97
C ASP A 30 13.32 -1.76 -16.45
N ASN A 31 12.45 -1.02 -15.76
CA ASN A 31 12.84 0.24 -15.15
C ASN A 31 13.78 0.01 -13.97
N LYS A 32 14.86 0.81 -13.93
CA LYS A 32 15.86 0.77 -12.85
C LYS A 32 15.23 0.89 -11.46
N CYS A 33 14.30 1.83 -11.28
CA CYS A 33 13.61 2.04 -10.01
C CYS A 33 12.83 0.81 -9.53
N ILE A 34 12.11 0.13 -10.43
CA ILE A 34 11.34 -1.08 -10.11
C ILE A 34 12.27 -2.25 -9.76
N ASN A 35 13.39 -2.39 -10.48
CA ASN A 35 14.40 -3.40 -10.16
C ASN A 35 15.09 -3.15 -8.82
N GLU A 36 15.42 -1.90 -8.50
CA GLU A 36 15.98 -1.53 -7.20
C GLU A 36 14.99 -1.78 -6.07
N LEU A 37 13.71 -1.41 -6.26
CA LEU A 37 12.65 -1.69 -5.30
C LEU A 37 12.49 -3.19 -5.06
N LYS A 38 12.41 -3.99 -6.14
CA LYS A 38 12.35 -5.45 -6.06
C LYS A 38 13.55 -6.02 -5.32
N GLY A 39 14.76 -5.62 -5.68
CA GLY A 39 15.99 -6.08 -5.03
C GLY A 39 16.00 -5.73 -3.54
N TYR A 40 15.54 -4.53 -3.18
CA TYR A 40 15.42 -4.11 -1.80
C TYR A 40 14.41 -4.95 -1.02
N LEU A 41 13.16 -5.08 -1.51
CA LEU A 41 12.10 -5.83 -0.83
C LEU A 41 12.46 -7.31 -0.64
N LEU A 42 13.07 -7.94 -1.65
CA LEU A 42 13.56 -9.31 -1.56
C LEU A 42 14.71 -9.48 -0.55
N LYS A 43 15.53 -8.44 -0.38
CA LYS A 43 16.64 -8.45 0.60
C LYS A 43 16.13 -8.26 2.03
N VAL A 44 15.10 -7.44 2.23
CA VAL A 44 14.59 -7.13 3.58
C VAL A 44 13.55 -8.12 4.09
N CYS A 45 12.90 -8.88 3.21
CA CYS A 45 11.98 -9.94 3.59
C CYS A 45 12.74 -11.15 4.17
N LYS A 46 12.48 -11.45 5.45
CA LYS A 46 13.13 -12.55 6.21
C LYS A 46 12.25 -13.79 6.38
N GLU A 47 10.96 -13.67 6.06
CA GLU A 47 9.96 -14.73 6.22
C GLU A 47 9.98 -15.60 4.96
N ASN A 48 10.42 -16.86 5.06
CA ASN A 48 10.69 -17.69 3.88
C ASN A 48 9.45 -17.98 3.01
N ASP A 49 8.30 -18.18 3.65
CA ASP A 49 7.02 -18.41 3.00
C ASP A 49 6.52 -17.15 2.28
N VAL A 50 6.65 -15.99 2.90
CA VAL A 50 6.32 -14.69 2.29
C VAL A 50 7.33 -14.33 1.20
N LEU A 51 8.60 -14.62 1.37
CA LEU A 51 9.66 -14.35 0.39
C LEU A 51 9.40 -15.09 -0.92
N ALA A 52 8.94 -16.34 -0.87
CA ALA A 52 8.56 -17.09 -2.06
C ALA A 52 7.38 -16.43 -2.81
N LYS A 53 6.34 -16.01 -2.07
CA LYS A 53 5.18 -15.29 -2.62
C LYS A 53 5.59 -13.94 -3.22
N LEU A 54 6.43 -13.18 -2.53
CA LEU A 54 6.96 -11.90 -3.00
C LEU A 54 7.80 -12.06 -4.28
N ARG A 55 8.66 -13.08 -4.36
CA ARG A 55 9.43 -13.39 -5.59
C ARG A 55 8.52 -13.68 -6.77
N SER A 56 7.45 -14.43 -6.52
CA SER A 56 6.45 -14.77 -7.54
C SER A 56 5.70 -13.52 -8.03
N LEU A 57 5.17 -12.69 -7.11
CA LEU A 57 4.44 -11.46 -7.47
C LEU A 57 5.32 -10.41 -8.15
N MET A 58 6.59 -10.26 -7.75
CA MET A 58 7.51 -9.30 -8.38
C MET A 58 8.28 -9.90 -9.57
N GLY A 59 7.96 -11.14 -9.98
CA GLY A 59 8.65 -11.89 -11.02
C GLY A 59 7.67 -12.47 -12.04
N GLU A 60 7.39 -13.77 -11.92
CA GLU A 60 6.54 -14.53 -12.85
C GLU A 60 5.15 -13.90 -13.03
N HIS A 61 4.55 -13.41 -11.95
CA HIS A 61 3.21 -12.83 -11.98
C HIS A 61 3.21 -11.30 -11.98
N ALA A 62 4.36 -10.65 -12.24
CA ALA A 62 4.47 -9.18 -12.17
C ALA A 62 3.47 -8.45 -13.10
N ARG A 63 3.10 -9.07 -14.23
CA ARG A 63 2.09 -8.51 -15.15
C ARG A 63 0.69 -8.44 -14.56
N ASP A 64 0.39 -9.27 -13.57
CA ASP A 64 -0.89 -9.31 -12.87
C ASP A 64 -0.87 -8.47 -11.59
N VAL A 65 0.20 -7.70 -11.31
CA VAL A 65 0.38 -6.97 -10.06
C VAL A 65 0.39 -5.46 -10.28
N GLY A 66 -0.54 -4.79 -9.61
CA GLY A 66 -0.58 -3.33 -9.50
C GLY A 66 0.14 -2.86 -8.24
N LEU A 67 1.28 -2.21 -8.37
CA LEU A 67 1.93 -1.50 -7.27
C LEU A 67 1.15 -0.21 -6.97
N VAL A 68 0.52 -0.15 -5.79
CA VAL A 68 -0.19 1.05 -5.35
C VAL A 68 0.79 1.96 -4.63
N VAL A 69 0.92 3.18 -5.12
CA VAL A 69 1.68 4.25 -4.47
C VAL A 69 0.68 5.32 -4.04
N SER A 70 0.58 5.54 -2.74
CA SER A 70 -0.29 6.56 -2.14
C SER A 70 0.55 7.49 -1.28
N GLN A 71 0.54 8.77 -1.62
CA GLN A 71 1.16 9.85 -0.87
C GLN A 71 0.15 10.97 -0.68
N ARG A 72 0.01 11.47 0.53
CA ARG A 72 -0.90 12.58 0.85
C ARG A 72 -0.29 13.48 1.90
N VAL A 73 -0.69 14.74 1.90
CA VAL A 73 -0.37 15.66 2.99
C VAL A 73 -1.07 15.20 4.27
N VAL A 74 -0.46 15.49 5.42
CA VAL A 74 -0.99 15.10 6.74
C VAL A 74 -2.37 15.72 7.00
N ASN A 75 -2.62 16.89 6.45
CA ASN A 75 -3.84 17.66 6.64
C ASN A 75 -4.96 17.33 5.63
N LEU A 76 -4.83 16.27 4.81
CA LEU A 76 -5.89 15.87 3.90
C LEU A 76 -7.14 15.49 4.72
N PRO A 77 -8.31 16.12 4.49
CA PRO A 77 -9.55 15.75 5.16
C PRO A 77 -9.85 14.26 5.02
N PRO A 78 -10.18 13.53 6.10
CA PRO A 78 -10.47 12.10 6.05
C PRO A 78 -11.61 11.75 5.08
N GLN A 79 -12.57 12.65 4.91
CA GLN A 79 -13.72 12.51 3.99
C GLN A 79 -13.31 12.43 2.51
N LEU A 80 -12.09 12.84 2.16
CA LEU A 80 -11.55 12.70 0.80
C LEU A 80 -10.90 11.34 0.56
N LEU A 81 -10.63 10.54 1.59
CA LEU A 81 -10.00 9.22 1.42
C LEU A 81 -10.89 8.23 0.65
N PRO A 82 -12.19 8.04 1.01
CA PRO A 82 -13.03 7.12 0.26
C PRO A 82 -13.17 7.48 -1.23
N PRO A 83 -13.54 8.72 -1.63
CA PRO A 83 -13.65 9.06 -3.05
C PRO A 83 -12.30 9.02 -3.78
N LEU A 84 -11.17 9.26 -3.10
CA LEU A 84 -9.83 9.15 -3.69
C LEU A 84 -9.50 7.71 -4.10
N TYR A 85 -9.78 6.74 -3.23
CA TYR A 85 -9.56 5.33 -3.55
C TYR A 85 -10.60 4.81 -4.54
N ASP A 86 -11.84 5.27 -4.46
CA ASP A 86 -12.86 4.94 -5.45
C ASP A 86 -12.43 5.37 -6.85
N ALA A 87 -12.01 6.63 -7.01
CA ALA A 87 -11.50 7.16 -8.27
C ALA A 87 -10.36 6.31 -8.83
N LEU A 88 -9.33 5.98 -8.02
CA LEU A 88 -8.23 5.12 -8.47
C LEU A 88 -8.73 3.79 -9.04
N PHE A 89 -9.58 3.09 -8.28
CA PHE A 89 -10.02 1.75 -8.66
C PHE A 89 -11.03 1.79 -9.82
N ASP A 90 -11.80 2.87 -9.96
CA ASP A 90 -12.69 3.08 -11.11
C ASP A 90 -11.87 3.35 -12.37
N GLU A 91 -10.85 4.22 -12.29
CA GLU A 91 -9.93 4.45 -13.40
C GLU A 91 -9.21 3.16 -13.83
N VAL A 92 -8.80 2.31 -12.87
CA VAL A 92 -8.23 0.99 -13.19
C VAL A 92 -9.25 0.11 -13.91
N SER A 93 -10.50 0.11 -13.45
CA SER A 93 -11.58 -0.65 -14.10
C SER A 93 -11.83 -0.17 -15.52
N TRP A 94 -11.96 1.13 -15.73
CA TRP A 94 -12.17 1.71 -17.07
C TRP A 94 -11.00 1.41 -18.00
N ALA A 95 -9.76 1.47 -17.51
CA ALA A 95 -8.59 1.11 -18.29
C ALA A 95 -8.54 -0.37 -18.71
N THR A 96 -9.31 -1.26 -18.06
CA THR A 96 -9.44 -2.66 -18.53
C THR A 96 -10.40 -2.85 -19.71
N GLU A 97 -11.24 -1.86 -20.00
CA GLU A 97 -12.30 -1.91 -21.02
C GLU A 97 -12.04 -0.94 -22.17
N ASP A 98 -11.58 0.28 -21.88
CA ASP A 98 -11.52 1.41 -22.82
C ASP A 98 -10.13 1.63 -23.46
N GLU A 99 -9.12 0.83 -23.08
CA GLU A 99 -7.78 0.98 -23.63
C GLU A 99 -7.69 0.57 -25.11
N SER A 100 -6.88 1.31 -25.85
CA SER A 100 -6.83 1.26 -27.33
C SER A 100 -6.34 -0.08 -27.92
N THR A 101 -5.67 -0.91 -27.13
CA THR A 101 -5.16 -2.23 -27.56
C THR A 101 -5.39 -3.29 -26.48
N GLU A 102 -5.55 -4.55 -26.89
CA GLU A 102 -5.71 -5.69 -25.95
C GLU A 102 -4.52 -5.83 -24.99
N GLU A 103 -3.31 -5.49 -25.44
CA GLU A 103 -2.11 -5.49 -24.59
C GLU A 103 -2.19 -4.42 -23.48
N LEU A 104 -2.71 -3.23 -23.80
CA LEU A 104 -2.91 -2.15 -22.83
C LEU A 104 -4.03 -2.52 -21.85
N GLN A 105 -5.16 -3.03 -22.34
CA GLN A 105 -6.26 -3.52 -21.50
C GLN A 105 -5.80 -4.60 -20.51
N SER A 106 -5.04 -5.59 -21.01
CA SER A 106 -4.49 -6.67 -20.18
C SER A 106 -3.53 -6.15 -19.10
N SER A 107 -2.85 -5.03 -19.36
CA SER A 107 -1.94 -4.40 -18.39
C SER A 107 -2.65 -3.75 -17.19
N PHE A 108 -3.97 -3.66 -17.18
CA PHE A 108 -4.75 -3.15 -16.04
C PHE A 108 -5.56 -4.25 -15.32
N ARG A 109 -5.55 -5.49 -15.82
CA ARG A 109 -6.24 -6.64 -15.21
C ARG A 109 -5.46 -7.22 -14.04
N PHE A 110 -5.25 -6.41 -13.01
CA PHE A 110 -4.54 -6.82 -11.81
C PHE A 110 -5.29 -7.94 -11.07
N LYS A 111 -4.55 -8.97 -10.66
CA LYS A 111 -5.03 -9.99 -9.71
C LYS A 111 -4.64 -9.64 -8.29
N PHE A 112 -3.55 -8.90 -8.12
CA PHE A 112 -3.06 -8.46 -6.82
C PHE A 112 -2.65 -6.99 -6.85
N TYR A 113 -2.86 -6.31 -5.73
CA TYR A 113 -2.27 -5.03 -5.44
C TYR A 113 -1.16 -5.21 -4.42
N LEU A 114 0.01 -4.63 -4.71
CA LEU A 114 1.13 -4.56 -3.78
C LEU A 114 1.18 -3.16 -3.19
N ILE A 115 1.05 -3.04 -1.87
CA ILE A 115 1.05 -1.77 -1.16
C ILE A 115 2.24 -1.73 -0.22
N ILE A 116 2.95 -0.60 -0.20
CA ILE A 116 4.07 -0.36 0.71
C ILE A 116 3.70 0.84 1.58
N SER A 117 3.68 0.63 2.89
CA SER A 117 3.39 1.68 3.86
C SER A 117 4.43 1.74 4.98
N LYS A 118 4.29 2.74 5.83
CA LYS A 118 5.09 3.01 7.02
C LYS A 118 4.17 2.91 8.23
N ILE A 119 4.64 2.20 9.25
CA ILE A 119 3.93 1.98 10.52
C ILE A 119 4.90 2.19 11.68
N TYR A 120 4.34 2.38 12.88
CA TYR A 120 5.09 2.25 14.12
C TYR A 120 4.77 0.89 14.73
N LYS A 121 5.81 0.06 14.92
CA LYS A 121 5.68 -1.27 15.53
C LYS A 121 6.34 -1.28 16.90
N HIS A 122 5.67 -1.80 17.91
CA HIS A 122 6.23 -1.87 19.26
C HIS A 122 7.44 -2.83 19.31
N LYS A 123 8.54 -2.40 19.95
CA LYS A 123 9.83 -3.12 20.02
C LYS A 123 9.78 -4.42 20.82
N SER A 124 8.80 -4.60 21.70
CA SER A 124 8.73 -5.78 22.59
C SER A 124 8.22 -7.07 21.92
N VAL A 125 7.81 -7.02 20.66
CA VAL A 125 7.24 -8.19 19.96
C VAL A 125 8.32 -9.22 19.58
N ASP A 126 9.58 -8.82 19.42
CA ASP A 126 10.67 -9.76 19.10
C ASP A 126 11.05 -10.69 20.28
N GLN A 127 10.53 -10.47 21.48
CA GLN A 127 10.84 -11.28 22.68
C GLN A 127 9.74 -12.25 23.12
N ILE A 128 8.53 -12.20 22.56
CA ILE A 128 7.43 -13.07 23.00
C ILE A 128 7.19 -14.17 21.97
N LYS A 129 7.93 -15.28 22.12
CA LYS A 129 7.56 -16.59 21.56
C LYS A 129 6.39 -17.15 22.37
N GLY A 130 5.16 -16.75 22.05
CA GLY A 130 3.95 -17.27 22.67
C GLY A 130 2.72 -17.03 21.78
N PRO A 131 1.81 -18.01 21.62
CA PRO A 131 0.63 -17.84 20.80
C PRO A 131 -0.45 -17.15 21.66
N SER A 132 -0.74 -15.85 21.46
CA SER A 132 -2.04 -15.19 21.77
C SER A 132 -2.00 -13.67 22.08
N ARG A 133 -1.04 -12.88 21.58
CA ARG A 133 -1.30 -11.43 21.43
C ARG A 133 -1.35 -11.15 19.95
N SER A 134 -2.52 -10.72 19.47
CA SER A 134 -2.76 -10.42 18.06
C SER A 134 -1.64 -9.50 17.58
N GLN A 135 -1.02 -9.86 16.47
CA GLN A 135 0.06 -9.09 15.83
C GLN A 135 -0.37 -7.63 15.58
N ASP A 136 -1.68 -7.37 15.52
CA ASP A 136 -2.35 -6.08 15.37
C ASP A 136 -2.29 -5.16 16.61
N GLU A 137 -2.30 -5.68 17.85
CA GLU A 137 -2.27 -4.83 19.07
C GLU A 137 -0.95 -4.07 19.26
N ALA A 138 0.08 -4.41 18.48
CA ALA A 138 1.41 -3.83 18.55
C ALA A 138 1.75 -2.87 17.40
N ILE A 139 0.80 -2.62 16.49
CA ILE A 139 1.00 -1.78 15.30
C ILE A 139 0.16 -0.51 15.43
N MET A 140 0.82 0.63 15.27
CA MET A 140 0.17 1.93 15.06
C MET A 140 0.30 2.31 13.59
N TYR A 141 -0.84 2.42 12.92
CA TYR A 141 -0.92 2.85 11.53
C TYR A 141 -0.79 4.37 11.45
N ILE A 142 0.04 4.84 10.52
CA ILE A 142 0.17 6.28 10.25
C ILE A 142 -1.01 6.77 9.42
N LYS A 143 -1.52 5.91 8.53
CA LYS A 143 -2.68 6.18 7.71
C LYS A 143 -3.77 5.15 8.01
N PRO A 144 -5.00 5.56 8.38
CA PRO A 144 -6.09 4.64 8.70
C PRO A 144 -6.42 3.67 7.57
N GLU A 145 -6.28 4.10 6.31
CA GLU A 145 -6.51 3.25 5.14
C GLU A 145 -5.55 2.03 5.08
N ASP A 146 -4.35 2.15 5.65
CA ASP A 146 -3.38 1.04 5.66
C ASP A 146 -3.82 -0.09 6.59
N GLU A 147 -4.58 0.22 7.65
CA GLU A 147 -5.15 -0.80 8.54
C GLU A 147 -6.15 -1.68 7.79
N VAL A 148 -7.00 -1.05 6.97
CA VAL A 148 -7.99 -1.75 6.15
C VAL A 148 -7.29 -2.64 5.11
N PHE A 149 -6.25 -2.13 4.44
CA PHE A 149 -5.44 -2.94 3.53
C PHE A 149 -4.77 -4.10 4.24
N HIS A 150 -4.24 -3.88 5.45
CA HIS A 150 -3.56 -4.93 6.19
C HIS A 150 -4.52 -6.06 6.57
N LYS A 151 -5.71 -5.72 7.08
CA LYS A 151 -6.78 -6.69 7.42
C LYS A 151 -7.23 -7.52 6.22
N LEU A 152 -7.23 -6.94 5.02
CA LEU A 152 -7.65 -7.60 3.77
C LEU A 152 -6.49 -8.26 3.01
N SER A 153 -5.26 -8.13 3.50
CA SER A 153 -4.08 -8.68 2.82
C SER A 153 -4.04 -10.21 2.89
N SER A 154 -3.70 -10.84 1.76
CA SER A 154 -3.48 -12.30 1.72
C SER A 154 -2.15 -12.68 2.38
N TRP A 155 -1.21 -11.73 2.42
CA TRP A 155 0.01 -11.79 3.22
C TRP A 155 0.59 -10.39 3.39
N SER A 156 1.37 -10.22 4.44
CA SER A 156 2.17 -9.03 4.69
C SER A 156 3.52 -9.40 5.29
N PHE A 157 4.50 -8.52 5.20
CA PHE A 157 5.70 -8.60 6.03
C PHE A 157 6.18 -7.20 6.41
N SER A 158 6.90 -7.13 7.52
CA SER A 158 7.42 -5.88 8.06
C SER A 158 8.94 -5.87 8.03
N PHE A 159 9.56 -4.70 7.77
CA PHE A 159 11.00 -4.53 7.74
C PHE A 159 11.44 -3.26 8.45
N ALA A 160 12.57 -3.31 9.14
CA ALA A 160 13.11 -2.17 9.85
C ALA A 160 13.55 -1.07 8.88
N LEU A 161 13.09 0.16 9.11
CA LEU A 161 13.61 1.34 8.43
C LEU A 161 14.78 1.92 9.25
N PRO A 162 15.82 2.47 8.60
CA PRO A 162 16.84 3.24 9.30
C PRO A 162 16.15 4.36 10.11
N ALA A 163 16.41 4.40 11.42
CA ALA A 163 15.64 5.23 12.33
C ALA A 163 15.68 6.71 11.93
N GLN A 164 14.52 7.31 11.74
CA GLN A 164 14.37 8.75 11.90
C GLN A 164 14.39 8.98 13.42
N GLN A 165 15.31 9.80 13.93
CA GLN A 165 15.43 10.06 15.36
C GLN A 165 14.11 10.62 15.90
N VAL A 166 13.34 9.79 16.61
CA VAL A 166 12.14 10.25 17.31
C VAL A 166 12.59 10.84 18.65
N THR A 167 12.36 12.13 18.83
CA THR A 167 12.87 12.95 19.95
C THR A 167 12.02 12.87 21.21
N THR A 168 10.84 12.23 21.17
CA THR A 168 9.89 12.16 22.29
C THR A 168 9.97 10.84 23.05
N ASN A 169 9.91 10.91 24.38
CA ASN A 169 10.10 9.78 25.31
C ASN A 169 9.08 8.64 25.12
N GLU A 170 7.86 8.95 24.67
CA GLU A 170 6.74 8.01 24.54
C GLU A 170 6.87 7.06 23.33
N LEU A 171 7.58 7.48 22.28
CA LEU A 171 7.81 6.68 21.07
C LEU A 171 9.09 5.83 21.15
N LYS A 172 9.82 5.87 22.27
CA LYS A 172 11.03 5.04 22.47
C LYS A 172 10.74 3.55 22.40
N SER A 173 9.53 3.13 22.77
CA SER A 173 9.09 1.74 22.71
C SER A 173 8.62 1.32 21.31
N TYR A 174 8.48 2.26 20.38
CA TYR A 174 8.08 2.00 19.00
C TYR A 174 9.25 2.13 18.03
N GLN A 175 9.21 1.34 16.96
CA GLN A 175 10.16 1.36 15.88
C GLN A 175 9.45 1.71 14.58
N PHE A 176 9.99 2.71 13.89
CA PHE A 176 9.55 3.06 12.54
C PHE A 176 9.89 1.93 11.58
N THR A 177 8.86 1.38 10.94
CA THR A 177 8.91 0.10 10.25
C THR A 177 8.18 0.23 8.91
N GLY A 178 8.73 -0.35 7.86
CA GLY A 178 8.06 -0.51 6.58
C GLY A 178 7.15 -1.74 6.62
N LEU A 179 5.97 -1.64 6.03
CA LEU A 179 5.00 -2.72 5.91
C LEU A 179 4.69 -2.93 4.42
N VAL A 180 4.86 -4.16 3.94
CA VAL A 180 4.44 -4.56 2.59
C VAL A 180 3.22 -5.44 2.72
N MET A 181 2.20 -5.18 1.91
CA MET A 181 0.94 -5.90 1.91
C MET A 181 0.61 -6.32 0.49
N ALA A 182 0.19 -7.57 0.31
CA ALA A 182 -0.39 -8.04 -0.94
C ALA A 182 -1.88 -8.29 -0.74
N VAL A 183 -2.70 -7.62 -1.53
CA VAL A 183 -4.17 -7.68 -1.45
C VAL A 183 -4.69 -8.21 -2.77
N GLU A 184 -5.56 -9.21 -2.73
CA GLU A 184 -6.22 -9.70 -3.94
C GLU A 184 -7.17 -8.65 -4.51
N ALA A 185 -7.21 -8.51 -5.83
CA ALA A 185 -8.09 -7.56 -6.50
C ALA A 185 -9.59 -7.83 -6.20
N SER A 186 -9.94 -9.09 -5.91
CA SER A 186 -11.28 -9.48 -5.45
C SER A 186 -11.71 -8.79 -4.15
N LYS A 187 -10.76 -8.31 -3.33
CA LYS A 187 -11.00 -7.64 -2.05
C LYS A 187 -11.20 -6.12 -2.17
N VAL A 188 -11.04 -5.52 -3.36
CA VAL A 188 -11.21 -4.07 -3.57
C VAL A 188 -12.60 -3.60 -3.15
N SER A 189 -13.66 -4.36 -3.46
CA SER A 189 -15.03 -4.00 -3.05
C SER A 189 -15.22 -4.03 -1.53
N ALA A 190 -14.56 -4.95 -0.83
CA ALA A 190 -14.56 -5.01 0.63
C ALA A 190 -13.74 -3.86 1.23
N PHE A 191 -12.60 -3.53 0.63
CA PHE A 191 -11.78 -2.38 1.01
C PHE A 191 -12.57 -1.08 0.91
N ARG A 192 -13.21 -0.80 -0.23
CA ARG A 192 -14.02 0.41 -0.42
C ARG A 192 -15.08 0.55 0.68
N LYS A 193 -15.82 -0.52 0.97
CA LYS A 193 -16.85 -0.53 2.02
C LYS A 193 -16.27 -0.26 3.41
N GLN A 194 -15.19 -0.94 3.78
CA GLN A 194 -14.57 -0.75 5.10
C GLN A 194 -13.94 0.63 5.25
N LEU A 195 -13.36 1.18 4.19
CA LEU A 195 -12.81 2.54 4.22
C LEU A 195 -13.92 3.58 4.40
N HIS A 196 -15.05 3.45 3.71
CA HIS A 196 -16.20 4.35 3.93
C HIS A 196 -16.70 4.29 5.38
N LEU A 197 -16.91 3.07 5.90
CA LEU A 197 -17.35 2.89 7.30
C LEU A 197 -16.39 3.50 8.30
N LEU A 198 -15.08 3.36 8.08
CA LEU A 198 -14.05 3.90 8.97
C LEU A 198 -14.11 5.44 9.06
N ILE A 199 -14.45 6.10 7.94
CA ILE A 199 -14.53 7.57 7.86
C ILE A 199 -15.88 8.09 8.31
N ASP A 200 -16.97 7.33 8.13
CA ASP A 200 -18.30 7.68 8.63
C ASP A 200 -18.40 7.56 10.17
N GLU A 201 -17.50 6.79 10.80
CA GLU A 201 -17.42 6.60 12.26
C GLU A 201 -16.48 7.61 12.98
N GLU A 202 -15.71 8.43 12.25
CA GLU A 202 -14.83 9.51 12.79
C GLU A 202 -15.56 10.86 12.96
#